data_AF-A0A6A3JKA6-F1
#
_entry.id   AF-A0A6A3JKA6-F1
#
_cell.length_a   1.000
_cell.length_b   1.000
_cell.length_c   1.000
_cell.angle_alpha   90.00
_cell.angle_beta   90.00
_cell.angle_gamma   90.00
#
_symmetry.space_group_name_H-M   'P 1'
#
loop_
_entity.id
_entity.type
_entity.pdbx_description
1 polymer ?
#
loop_
_entity_poly.entity_id
_entity_poly.type
_entity_poly.pdbx_seq_one_letter_code
_entity_poly.pdbx_strand_id
1 'polypeptide(L)' 'MLPLAPVAVTITAAQSAAIFLNIVYRHHGLPTSIISDRDLRFTAAFWTDLFKLVGTHPPCHIQRRTALPNARAGSSRTC' A
#
# COMPACT_ATOMS: atom_id res chain seq x y z
N MET A 1 -2.45 -15.30 -15.12
CA MET A 1 -3.32 -14.23 -15.63
C MET A 1 -3.14 -13.02 -14.72
N LEU A 2 -2.85 -11.83 -15.27
CA LEU A 2 -2.82 -10.59 -14.48
C LEU A 2 -4.26 -10.13 -14.22
N PRO A 3 -4.71 -10.00 -12.96
CA PRO A 3 -6.02 -9.45 -12.66
C PRO A 3 -6.04 -7.96 -12.98
N LEU A 4 -6.90 -7.55 -13.92
CA LEU A 4 -7.22 -6.14 -14.17
C LEU A 4 -8.53 -5.78 -13.47
N ALA A 5 -8.51 -4.67 -12.76
CA ALA A 5 -9.68 -4.09 -12.10
C ALA A 5 -10.08 -2.81 -12.84
N PRO A 6 -11.35 -2.64 -13.24
CA PRO A 6 -11.82 -1.33 -13.68
C PRO A 6 -11.82 -0.37 -12.49
N VAL A 7 -11.17 0.78 -12.66
CA VAL A 7 -11.02 1.79 -11.62
C VAL A 7 -11.38 3.15 -12.22
N ALA A 8 -12.18 3.95 -11.51
CA ALA A 8 -12.54 5.29 -11.94
C ALA A 8 -11.32 6.23 -11.98
N VAL A 9 -11.36 7.27 -12.81
CA VAL A 9 -10.22 8.18 -12.98
C VAL A 9 -9.98 9.03 -11.72
N THR A 10 -11.01 9.28 -10.91
CA THR A 10 -10.96 10.17 -9.73
C THR A 10 -10.93 9.41 -8.39
N ILE A 11 -10.30 8.23 -8.34
CA ILE A 11 -10.23 7.46 -7.10
C ILE A 11 -9.24 8.03 -6.09
N THR A 12 -9.58 7.90 -4.80
CA THR A 12 -8.71 8.27 -3.68
C THR A 12 -7.80 7.10 -3.29
N ALA A 13 -6.67 7.40 -2.63
CA ALA A 13 -5.71 6.40 -2.15
C ALA A 13 -6.37 5.32 -1.27
N ALA A 14 -7.29 5.71 -0.39
CA ALA A 14 -8.02 4.78 0.48
C ALA A 14 -8.93 3.82 -0.31
N GLN A 15 -9.63 4.33 -1.34
CA GLN A 15 -10.47 3.48 -2.18
C GLN A 15 -9.64 2.50 -3.02
N SER A 16 -8.49 2.93 -3.56
CA SER A 16 -7.57 1.99 -4.22
C SER A 16 -7.09 0.90 -3.28
N ALA A 17 -6.81 1.20 -2.00
CA ALA A 17 -6.36 0.20 -1.04
C ALA A 17 -7.43 -0.88 -0.83
N ALA A 18 -8.70 -0.49 -0.72
CA ALA A 18 -9.81 -1.44 -0.59
C ALA A 18 -9.95 -2.35 -1.82
N ILE A 19 -9.86 -1.79 -3.04
CA ILE A 19 -9.93 -2.56 -4.29
C ILE A 19 -8.74 -3.51 -4.40
N PHE A 20 -7.55 -3.04 -4.03
CA PHE A 20 -6.33 -3.82 -4.03
C PHE A 20 -6.44 -5.04 -3.09
N LEU A 21 -7.01 -4.85 -1.89
CA LEU A 21 -7.27 -5.96 -0.98
C LEU A 21 -8.30 -6.95 -1.51
N ASN A 22 -9.36 -6.47 -2.17
CA ASN A 22 -10.38 -7.39 -2.70
C ASN A 22 -9.83 -8.22 -3.87
N ILE A 23 -8.95 -7.66 -4.69
CA ILE A 23 -8.53 -8.34 -5.93
C ILE A 23 -7.18 -9.01 -5.72
N VAL A 24 -6.15 -8.26 -5.37
CA VAL A 24 -4.79 -8.78 -5.32
C VAL A 24 -4.58 -9.64 -4.08
N TYR A 25 -5.03 -9.18 -2.90
CA TYR A 25 -4.81 -9.92 -1.66
C TYR A 25 -5.61 -11.22 -1.61
N ARG A 26 -6.85 -11.26 -2.14
CA ARG A 26 -7.63 -12.52 -2.24
C ARG A 26 -7.01 -13.55 -3.16
N HIS A 27 -6.35 -13.14 -4.25
CA HIS A 27 -5.78 -14.05 -5.23
C HIS A 27 -4.33 -14.45 -4.94
N HIS A 28 -3.53 -13.57 -4.33
CA HIS A 28 -2.08 -13.74 -4.20
C HIS A 28 -1.56 -13.63 -2.77
N GLY A 29 -2.40 -13.26 -1.79
CA GLY A 29 -1.97 -12.94 -0.45
C GLY A 29 -1.22 -11.60 -0.37
N LEU A 30 -0.49 -11.39 0.73
CA LEU A 30 0.25 -10.14 0.97
C LEU A 30 1.48 -10.10 0.05
N PRO A 31 1.56 -9.14 -0.90
CA PRO A 31 2.73 -9.01 -1.76
C PRO A 31 3.92 -8.52 -0.94
N THR A 32 5.07 -9.14 -1.13
CA THR A 32 6.33 -8.74 -0.48
C THR A 32 6.94 -7.50 -1.13
N SER A 33 6.66 -7.25 -2.41
CA SER A 33 7.15 -6.09 -3.17
C SER A 33 6.13 -5.72 -4.26
N ILE A 34 5.88 -4.42 -4.43
CA ILE A 34 5.06 -3.88 -5.51
C ILE A 34 5.88 -2.85 -6.28
N ILE A 35 5.92 -3.02 -7.60
CA ILE A 35 6.48 -2.05 -8.53
C ILE A 35 5.31 -1.28 -9.12
N SER A 36 5.18 0.01 -8.78
CA SER A 36 4.19 0.89 -9.38
C SER A 36 4.79 1.67 -10.55
N ASP A 37 3.96 1.99 -11.55
CA ASP A 37 4.33 2.81 -12.70
C ASP A 37 4.45 4.31 -12.36
N ARG A 38 4.83 4.64 -11.12
CA ARG A 38 4.88 6.00 -10.54
C ARG A 38 3.55 6.75 -10.46
N ASP A 39 2.41 6.04 -10.52
CA ASP A 39 1.11 6.65 -10.25
C ASP A 39 1.04 7.20 -8.81
N LEU A 40 0.62 8.47 -8.67
CA LEU A 40 0.51 9.17 -7.39
C LEU A 40 -0.48 8.50 -6.41
N ARG A 41 -1.35 7.62 -6.89
CA ARG A 41 -2.28 6.83 -6.07
C ARG A 41 -1.56 5.82 -5.19
N PHE A 42 -0.39 5.33 -5.58
CA PHE A 42 0.43 4.40 -4.77
C PHE A 42 1.42 5.14 -3.86
N THR A 43 0.96 6.22 -3.22
CA THR A 43 1.74 7.02 -2.27
C THR A 43 1.78 6.39 -0.87
N ALA A 44 2.54 7.00 0.05
CA ALA A 44 2.63 6.59 1.45
C ALA A 44 1.27 6.41 2.15
N ALA A 45 0.31 7.27 1.80
CA ALA A 45 -1.04 7.24 2.34
C ALA A 45 -1.77 5.94 1.99
N PHE A 46 -1.67 5.48 0.74
CA PHE A 46 -2.24 4.20 0.29
C PHE A 46 -1.71 3.04 1.13
N TRP A 47 -0.39 2.97 1.31
CA TRP A 47 0.22 1.90 2.09
C TRP A 47 -0.20 1.93 3.54
N THR A 48 -0.20 3.13 4.14
CA THR A 48 -0.62 3.31 5.52
C THR A 48 -2.06 2.83 5.72
N ASP A 49 -2.96 3.15 4.80
CA ASP A 49 -4.37 2.76 4.91
C ASP A 49 -4.59 1.27 4.60
N LEU A 50 -3.85 0.70 3.64
CA LEU A 50 -3.87 -0.73 3.36
C LEU A 50 -3.42 -1.54 4.58
N PHE A 51 -2.29 -1.16 5.19
CA PHE A 51 -1.74 -1.87 6.34
C PHE A 51 -2.61 -1.71 7.61
N LYS A 52 -3.28 -0.57 7.78
CA LYS A 52 -4.33 -0.42 8.81
C LYS A 52 -5.49 -1.40 8.60
N LEU A 53 -5.95 -1.58 7.37
CA LEU A 53 -7.07 -2.48 7.05
C LEU A 53 -6.71 -3.96 7.25
N VAL A 54 -5.46 -4.33 6.99
CA VAL A 54 -4.97 -5.71 7.16
C VAL A 54 -4.52 -5.98 8.61
N GLY A 55 -4.26 -4.94 9.40
CA GLY A 55 -3.76 -5.07 10.78
C GLY A 55 -2.29 -5.51 10.86
N THR A 56 -1.52 -5.32 9.78
CA THR A 56 -0.10 -5.70 9.70
C THR A 56 0.77 -4.46 9.57
N HIS A 57 2.00 -4.52 10.06
CA HIS A 57 2.94 -3.41 9.93
C HIS A 57 3.58 -3.43 8.53
N PRO A 58 3.72 -2.28 7.85
CA PRO A 58 4.41 -2.21 6.58
C PRO A 58 5.87 -2.66 6.71
N PRO A 59 6.39 -3.50 5.81
CA PRO A 59 7.78 -3.90 5.86
C PRO A 59 8.70 -2.68 5.65
N CYS A 60 9.83 -2.67 6.35
CA CYS A 60 10.72 -1.50 6.46
C CYS A 60 11.25 -1.00 5.11
N HIS A 61 11.35 -1.86 4.10
CA HIS A 61 11.81 -1.48 2.76
C HIS A 61 10.77 -0.67 1.97
N ILE A 62 9.47 -0.85 2.23
CA ILE A 62 8.38 -0.06 1.65
C ILE A 62 8.35 1.34 2.29
N GLN A 63 8.53 1.40 3.62
CA GLN A 63 8.60 2.66 4.37
C GLN A 63 9.72 3.58 3.90
N ARG A 64 10.91 3.05 3.54
CA ARG A 64 12.03 3.86 3.03
C ARG A 64 11.76 4.51 1.67
N ARG A 65 10.85 3.95 0.84
CA ARG A 65 10.48 4.53 -0.46
C ARG A 65 9.37 5.57 -0.36
N THR A 66 8.54 5.49 0.67
CA THR A 66 7.37 6.35 0.83
C THR A 66 7.51 7.39 1.94
N ALA A 67 8.65 7.48 2.61
CA ALA A 67 8.87 8.44 3.69
C ALA A 67 8.87 9.89 3.18
N LEU A 68 7.74 10.59 3.39
CA LEU A 68 7.71 12.05 3.47
C LEU A 68 8.43 12.45 4.78
N PRO A 69 9.30 13.48 4.80
CA PRO A 69 10.31 13.67 5.85
C PRO A 69 9.80 14.08 7.26
N ASN A 70 8.50 14.01 7.58
CA ASN A 70 7.98 14.55 8.84
C ASN A 70 7.11 13.61 9.71
N ALA A 71 7.07 12.31 9.44
CA ALA A 71 6.46 11.36 10.37
C ALA A 71 7.43 11.11 11.54
N ARG A 72 7.09 11.65 12.72
CA ARG A 72 7.82 11.42 13.98
C ARG A 72 8.07 9.93 14.16
N ALA A 73 9.34 9.56 14.10
CA ALA A 73 9.84 8.23 14.42
C ALA A 73 9.57 7.94 15.90
N GLY A 74 8.40 7.37 16.16
CA GLY A 74 8.02 6.85 17.45
C GLY A 74 8.05 5.33 17.42
N SER A 75 9.08 4.78 18.05
CA SER A 75 9.10 3.47 18.69
C SER A 75 9.53 2.24 17.87
N SER A 76 10.76 1.84 18.20
CA SER A 76 11.21 0.48 18.49
C SER A 76 11.05 -0.63 17.45
N ARG A 77 12.22 -0.94 16.88
CA ARG A 77 12.82 -2.28 16.75
C ARG A 77 12.11 -3.31 15.86
N THR A 78 12.95 -4.10 15.17
CA THR A 78 12.67 -5.29 14.34
C THR A 78 11.94 -4.97 13.01
N CYS A 79 12.51 -5.16 11.80
CA CYS A 79 13.00 -6.42 11.21
C CYS A 79 12.67 -7.67 12.01
#